data_AF-A0A382JZ01-F1
#
_entry.id   AF-A0A382JZ01-F1
#
_cell.length_a   1.000
_cell.length_b   1.000
_cell.length_c   1.000
_cell.angle_alpha   90.00
_cell.angle_beta   90.00
_cell.angle_gamma   90.00
#
_symmetry.space_group_name_H-M   'P 1'
#
loop_
_entity.id
_entity.type
_entity.pdbx_description
1 polymer ?
#
loop_
_entity_poly.entity_id
_entity_poly.type
_entity_poly.pdbx_seq_one_letter_code
_entity_poly.pdbx_strand_id
1 'polypeptide(L)'
;REKLPTKKFMCLMGRRQWFRENLWKYIDWNEDIKNSSHVSYIERRIILEKKIESTSKHRILNGESGPQLDIGLDKYYKDSYISIIPETSAGVYVSEKTTKVLYYGHPFIMFNPSMHLTVKKVGMLEKLREWGFQTFPELFDESYDDLPLFEPRGFFTKNPNYYTNIMSDDVEIRWKAFTKNIERLVDMDIKDLHKLCESVEEKCIHNRKTLMNLKIPTEELLSKLKNIVERLK
;
A
#
# COMPACT_ATOMS: atom_id res chain seq x y z
N ARG A 1 -11.03 10.97 -17.05
CA ARG A 1 -10.75 12.11 -16.12
C ARG A 1 -10.75 13.42 -16.91
N GLU A 2 -11.26 14.55 -16.39
CA GLU A 2 -11.22 15.84 -17.10
C GLU A 2 -9.80 16.42 -17.22
N LYS A 3 -8.96 16.19 -16.20
CA LYS A 3 -7.53 16.54 -16.20
C LYS A 3 -6.70 15.28 -15.98
N LEU A 4 -5.66 15.09 -16.81
CA LEU A 4 -4.73 13.98 -16.65
C LEU A 4 -3.76 14.22 -15.47
N PRO A 5 -3.41 13.17 -14.71
CA PRO A 5 -2.36 13.23 -13.70
C PRO A 5 -1.03 13.75 -14.24
N THR A 6 -0.34 14.56 -13.44
CA THR A 6 1.03 15.01 -13.77
C THR A 6 2.10 14.07 -13.19
N LYS A 7 1.75 13.25 -12.19
CA LYS A 7 2.64 12.26 -11.60
C LYS A 7 2.24 10.85 -12.01
N LYS A 8 3.24 9.97 -12.12
CA LYS A 8 3.04 8.54 -12.33
C LYS A 8 2.71 7.85 -11.02
N PHE A 9 3.44 8.21 -9.96
CA PHE A 9 3.36 7.48 -8.70
C PHE A 9 2.96 8.34 -7.51
N MET A 10 2.45 7.66 -6.49
CA MET A 10 2.30 8.17 -5.14
C MET A 10 2.81 7.13 -4.15
N CYS A 11 3.64 7.53 -3.18
CA CYS A 11 4.21 6.62 -2.20
C CYS A 11 4.12 7.23 -0.80
N LEU A 12 3.33 6.61 0.08
CA LEU A 12 3.18 7.04 1.47
C LEU A 12 3.96 6.10 2.39
N MET A 13 4.95 6.63 3.12
CA MET A 13 5.74 5.86 4.09
C MET A 13 5.47 6.30 5.53
N GLY A 14 5.28 5.30 6.39
CA GLY A 14 5.02 5.48 7.83
C GLY A 14 6.31 5.55 8.67
N ARG A 15 6.35 4.77 9.75
CA ARG A 15 7.54 4.62 10.62
C ARG A 15 8.69 3.88 9.94
N ARG A 16 9.91 4.05 10.47
CA ARG A 16 11.12 3.39 10.00
C ARG A 16 10.98 1.87 9.87
N GLN A 17 11.33 1.36 8.70
CA GLN A 17 11.54 -0.07 8.42
C GLN A 17 12.66 -0.21 7.38
N TRP A 18 13.38 -1.33 7.37
CA TRP A 18 14.52 -1.51 6.47
C TRP A 18 14.15 -1.34 4.98
N PHE A 19 13.03 -1.90 4.56
CA PHE A 19 12.55 -1.82 3.17
C PHE A 19 12.01 -0.43 2.81
N ARG A 20 11.49 0.33 3.79
CA ARG A 20 11.11 1.74 3.59
C ARG A 20 12.33 2.62 3.42
N GLU A 21 13.40 2.35 4.17
CA GLU A 21 14.68 3.04 3.97
C GLU A 21 15.28 2.72 2.60
N ASN A 22 15.22 1.46 2.17
CA ASN A 22 15.67 1.07 0.84
C ASN A 22 14.82 1.70 -0.26
N LEU A 23 13.49 1.70 -0.11
CA LEU A 23 12.57 2.34 -1.07
C LEU A 23 12.80 3.86 -1.13
N TRP A 24 12.99 4.50 0.02
CA TRP A 24 13.32 5.92 0.09
C TRP A 24 14.59 6.23 -0.68
N LYS A 25 15.69 5.49 -0.44
CA LYS A 25 16.95 5.66 -1.17
C LYS A 25 16.77 5.41 -2.66
N TYR A 26 16.06 4.35 -3.03
CA TYR A 26 15.80 3.99 -4.41
C TYR A 26 15.07 5.10 -5.17
N ILE A 27 14.04 5.68 -4.56
CA ILE A 27 13.33 6.84 -5.12
C ILE A 27 14.24 8.08 -5.14
N ASP A 28 14.95 8.36 -4.05
CA ASP A 28 15.74 9.60 -3.94
C ASP A 28 16.95 9.64 -4.88
N TRP A 29 17.54 8.48 -5.18
CA TRP A 29 18.68 8.31 -6.08
C TRP A 29 18.29 8.19 -7.56
N ASN A 30 17.00 8.04 -7.88
CA ASN A 30 16.50 7.99 -9.25
C ASN A 30 15.68 9.26 -9.55
N GLU A 31 16.26 10.21 -10.29
CA GLU A 31 15.62 11.50 -10.57
C GLU A 31 14.30 11.36 -11.32
N ASP A 32 14.18 10.40 -12.25
CA ASP A 32 12.96 10.19 -13.02
C ASP A 32 11.82 9.69 -12.14
N ILE A 33 12.09 8.73 -11.26
CA ILE A 33 11.12 8.24 -10.27
C ILE A 33 10.76 9.36 -9.31
N LYS A 34 11.75 10.08 -8.77
CA LYS A 34 11.53 11.19 -7.84
C LYS A 34 10.66 12.29 -8.45
N ASN A 35 10.97 12.72 -9.67
CA ASN A 35 10.25 13.78 -10.37
C ASN A 35 8.86 13.34 -10.83
N SER A 36 8.66 12.04 -11.07
CA SER A 36 7.36 11.45 -11.44
C SER A 36 6.52 11.00 -10.24
N SER A 37 6.95 11.25 -8.99
CA SER A 37 6.28 10.74 -7.79
C SER A 37 5.84 11.84 -6.81
N HIS A 38 4.69 11.61 -6.16
CA HIS A 38 4.33 12.25 -4.89
C HIS A 38 4.77 11.35 -3.73
N VAL A 39 5.72 11.80 -2.90
CA VAL A 39 6.29 10.96 -1.83
C VAL A 39 6.18 11.61 -0.46
N SER A 40 5.73 10.84 0.54
CA SER A 40 5.86 11.20 1.96
C SER A 40 6.62 10.13 2.73
N TYR A 41 7.28 10.56 3.79
CA TYR A 41 7.88 9.67 4.77
C TYR A 41 7.82 10.28 6.16
N ILE A 42 6.87 9.78 6.97
CA ILE A 42 6.55 10.30 8.31
C ILE A 42 7.77 10.25 9.23
N GLU A 43 8.54 9.15 9.21
CA GLU A 43 9.79 9.02 9.99
C GLU A 43 10.77 10.16 9.71
N ARG A 44 10.87 10.58 8.44
CA ARG A 44 11.75 11.67 8.00
C ARG A 44 11.09 13.04 8.10
N ARG A 45 9.90 13.14 8.69
CA ARG A 45 9.08 14.36 8.80
C ARG A 45 8.71 14.97 7.44
N ILE A 46 8.62 14.15 6.40
CA ILE A 46 8.23 14.55 5.04
C ILE A 46 6.77 14.16 4.83
N ILE A 47 5.91 15.12 4.51
CA ILE A 47 4.48 14.93 4.28
C ILE A 47 4.04 15.66 2.99
N LEU A 48 2.98 15.18 2.34
CA LEU A 48 2.43 15.77 1.12
C LEU A 48 1.58 17.02 1.45
N GLU A 49 2.19 18.18 1.21
CA GLU A 49 1.81 19.59 1.46
C GLU A 49 1.20 20.06 2.79
N LYS A 50 1.38 21.37 2.96
CA LYS A 50 1.76 22.12 4.14
C LYS A 50 0.65 23.01 4.73
N LYS A 51 -0.55 23.06 4.14
CA LYS A 51 -1.71 23.82 4.67
C LYS A 51 -2.64 22.92 5.49
N ILE A 52 -2.05 22.06 6.29
CA ILE A 52 -2.80 21.26 7.27
C ILE A 52 -2.73 22.03 8.58
N GLU A 53 -3.87 22.19 9.26
CA GLU A 53 -3.88 22.77 10.62
C GLU A 53 -2.83 22.07 11.49
N SER A 54 -2.16 22.82 12.36
CA SER A 54 -1.04 22.33 13.18
C SER A 54 -1.39 21.06 13.96
N THR A 55 -2.64 20.96 14.43
CA THR A 55 -3.23 19.81 15.11
C THR A 55 -3.28 18.57 14.22
N SER A 56 -3.84 18.69 13.01
CA SER A 56 -3.92 17.59 12.04
C SER A 56 -2.53 17.14 11.57
N LYS A 57 -1.59 18.08 11.40
CA LYS A 57 -0.18 17.74 11.10
C LYS A 57 0.46 16.94 12.22
N HIS A 58 0.24 17.34 13.48
CA HIS A 58 0.77 16.63 14.65
C HIS A 58 0.21 15.20 14.73
N ARG A 59 -1.09 15.02 14.49
CA ARG A 59 -1.75 13.70 14.48
C ARG A 59 -1.15 12.77 13.41
N ILE A 60 -1.00 13.24 12.17
CA ILE A 60 -0.40 12.46 11.08
C ILE A 60 1.04 12.05 11.44
N LEU A 61 1.85 12.97 11.97
CA LEU A 61 3.23 12.69 12.36
C LEU A 61 3.34 11.68 13.52
N ASN A 62 2.32 11.60 14.38
CA ASN A 62 2.24 10.60 15.44
C ASN A 62 1.67 9.25 14.98
N GLY A 63 1.28 9.13 13.69
CA GLY A 63 0.73 7.93 13.10
C GLY A 63 -0.80 7.81 13.18
N GLU A 64 -1.49 8.86 13.65
CA GLU A 64 -2.95 8.95 13.57
C GLU A 64 -3.35 9.42 12.17
N SER A 65 -3.32 8.47 11.23
CA SER A 65 -3.54 8.74 9.82
C SER A 65 -4.53 7.75 9.22
N GLY A 66 -5.44 8.26 8.39
CA GLY A 66 -6.51 7.48 7.79
C GLY A 66 -7.13 8.22 6.61
N PRO A 67 -7.84 7.50 5.70
CA PRO A 67 -8.38 8.11 4.48
C PRO A 67 -9.34 9.28 4.74
N GLN A 68 -10.04 9.30 5.88
CA GLN A 68 -10.94 10.40 6.25
C GLN A 68 -10.25 11.52 7.03
N LEU A 69 -9.09 11.25 7.65
CA LEU A 69 -8.38 12.20 8.51
C LEU A 69 -7.35 13.03 7.75
N ASP A 70 -6.78 12.48 6.69
CA ASP A 70 -5.75 13.12 5.88
C ASP A 70 -6.36 14.13 4.89
N ILE A 71 -6.81 15.29 5.41
CA ILE A 71 -7.44 16.35 4.61
C ILE A 71 -6.52 16.79 3.47
N GLY A 72 -7.07 16.83 2.25
CA GLY A 72 -6.35 17.27 1.05
C GLY A 72 -5.47 16.20 0.41
N LEU A 73 -5.49 14.96 0.91
CA LEU A 73 -4.78 13.85 0.27
C LEU A 73 -5.40 13.44 -1.07
N ASP A 74 -6.69 13.73 -1.28
CA ASP A 74 -7.44 13.41 -2.50
C ASP A 74 -6.84 14.04 -3.76
N LYS A 75 -6.26 15.24 -3.65
CA LYS A 75 -5.62 15.92 -4.79
C LYS A 75 -4.42 15.14 -5.32
N TYR A 76 -3.68 14.44 -4.45
CA TYR A 76 -2.52 13.65 -4.84
C TYR A 76 -2.91 12.34 -5.53
N TYR A 77 -4.00 11.71 -5.07
CA TYR A 77 -4.56 10.55 -5.75
C TYR A 77 -5.14 10.91 -7.13
N LYS A 78 -5.76 12.10 -7.25
CA LYS A 78 -6.23 12.62 -8.55
C LYS A 78 -5.09 12.99 -9.49
N ASP A 79 -3.97 13.46 -8.96
CA ASP A 79 -2.78 13.88 -9.70
C ASP A 79 -1.71 12.79 -9.86
N SER A 80 -2.01 11.54 -9.47
CA SER A 80 -1.16 10.38 -9.73
C SER A 80 -1.92 9.23 -10.41
N TYR A 81 -1.19 8.39 -11.14
CA TYR A 81 -1.75 7.20 -11.79
C TYR A 81 -1.76 5.97 -10.86
N ILE A 82 -0.67 5.71 -10.14
CA ILE A 82 -0.44 4.46 -9.40
C ILE A 82 0.09 4.73 -8.00
N SER A 83 -0.30 3.92 -7.02
CA SER A 83 0.26 3.94 -5.66
C SER A 83 1.30 2.85 -5.44
N ILE A 84 2.40 3.22 -4.79
CA ILE A 84 3.44 2.30 -4.31
C ILE A 84 3.26 2.13 -2.80
N ILE A 85 3.02 0.91 -2.35
CA ILE A 85 2.70 0.61 -0.95
C ILE A 85 3.83 -0.19 -0.29
N PRO A 86 4.67 0.45 0.54
CA PRO A 86 5.58 -0.26 1.43
C PRO A 86 4.82 -0.68 2.70
N GLU A 87 4.21 -1.86 2.65
CA GLU A 87 3.32 -2.37 3.70
C GLU A 87 4.08 -2.83 4.95
N THR A 88 3.44 -2.86 6.11
CA THR A 88 4.07 -3.28 7.37
C THR A 88 4.37 -4.78 7.42
N SER A 89 5.50 -5.15 8.02
CA SER A 89 5.95 -6.54 8.18
C SER A 89 5.18 -7.37 9.22
N ALA A 90 4.24 -6.76 9.96
CA ALA A 90 3.50 -7.40 11.02
C ALA A 90 2.23 -8.07 10.47
N GLY A 91 2.16 -9.40 10.51
CA GLY A 91 0.89 -10.11 10.28
C GLY A 91 0.34 -10.09 8.84
N VAL A 92 -0.90 -10.59 8.69
CA VAL A 92 -1.76 -10.37 7.52
C VAL A 92 -2.62 -9.15 7.81
N TYR A 93 -1.98 -8.05 8.23
CA TYR A 93 -2.67 -6.80 8.53
C TYR A 93 -2.47 -5.85 7.36
N VAL A 94 -3.57 -5.37 6.80
CA VAL A 94 -3.57 -4.21 5.91
C VAL A 94 -3.55 -2.96 6.76
N SER A 95 -2.63 -2.04 6.48
CA SER A 95 -2.52 -0.80 7.23
C SER A 95 -3.37 0.31 6.58
N GLU A 96 -3.36 1.49 7.21
CA GLU A 96 -3.95 2.71 6.65
C GLU A 96 -3.54 3.01 5.20
N LYS A 97 -2.34 2.58 4.75
CA LYS A 97 -1.86 2.80 3.38
C LYS A 97 -2.69 2.01 2.37
N THR A 98 -2.86 0.71 2.61
CA THR A 98 -3.71 -0.14 1.77
C THR A 98 -5.17 0.32 1.84
N THR A 99 -5.69 0.69 3.01
CA THR A 99 -7.05 1.23 3.12
C THR A 99 -7.24 2.53 2.34
N LYS A 100 -6.23 3.40 2.26
CA LYS A 100 -6.32 4.65 1.48
C LYS A 100 -6.43 4.38 -0.02
N VAL A 101 -5.59 3.52 -0.59
CA VAL A 101 -5.65 3.25 -2.04
C VAL A 101 -6.99 2.62 -2.44
N LEU A 102 -7.53 1.74 -1.59
CA LEU A 102 -8.84 1.13 -1.79
C LEU A 102 -9.96 2.17 -1.65
N TYR A 103 -9.85 3.09 -0.69
CA TYR A 103 -10.82 4.16 -0.47
C TYR A 103 -10.88 5.16 -1.63
N TYR A 104 -9.72 5.54 -2.17
CA TYR A 104 -9.62 6.47 -3.30
C TYR A 104 -9.80 5.80 -4.67
N GLY A 105 -9.87 4.47 -4.72
CA GLY A 105 -9.98 3.73 -5.98
C GLY A 105 -8.74 3.94 -6.85
N HIS A 106 -7.56 3.71 -6.29
CA HIS A 106 -6.29 3.93 -6.97
C HIS A 106 -5.62 2.59 -7.29
N PRO A 107 -5.13 2.35 -8.52
CA PRO A 107 -4.30 1.18 -8.81
C PRO A 107 -3.05 1.17 -7.94
N PHE A 108 -2.61 0.00 -7.49
CA PHE A 108 -1.46 -0.08 -6.60
C PHE A 108 -0.59 -1.31 -6.82
N ILE A 109 0.70 -1.12 -6.58
CA ILE A 109 1.66 -2.20 -6.32
C ILE A 109 2.05 -2.15 -4.85
N MET A 110 2.27 -3.31 -4.24
CA MET A 110 2.66 -3.38 -2.84
C MET A 110 3.86 -4.28 -2.62
N PHE A 111 4.74 -3.84 -1.73
CA PHE A 111 5.83 -4.66 -1.21
C PHE A 111 5.54 -4.96 0.26
N ASN A 112 5.31 -6.23 0.57
CA ASN A 112 5.21 -6.71 1.94
C ASN A 112 6.37 -7.68 2.19
N PRO A 113 7.35 -7.32 3.04
CA PRO A 113 8.46 -8.21 3.36
C PRO A 113 8.06 -9.40 4.25
N SER A 114 6.77 -9.53 4.65
CA SER A 114 6.15 -10.66 5.35
C SER A 114 7.08 -11.41 6.30
N MET A 115 7.39 -10.82 7.47
CA MET A 115 8.38 -11.36 8.41
C MET A 115 7.76 -11.95 9.68
N HIS A 116 6.72 -12.79 9.58
CA HIS A 116 6.19 -13.46 10.78
C HIS A 116 6.67 -14.91 10.85
N LEU A 117 7.40 -15.23 11.93
CA LEU A 117 8.18 -16.47 12.04
C LEU A 117 7.34 -17.76 12.19
N THR A 118 6.02 -17.65 12.29
CA THR A 118 5.15 -18.74 12.78
C THR A 118 3.97 -19.08 11.88
N VAL A 119 3.82 -18.38 10.75
CA VAL A 119 2.73 -18.63 9.80
C VAL A 119 3.34 -18.67 8.42
N LYS A 120 3.13 -19.78 7.70
CA LYS A 120 3.36 -19.87 6.25
C LYS A 120 2.48 -18.82 5.59
N LYS A 121 3.02 -17.63 5.37
CA LYS A 121 2.26 -16.56 4.74
C LYS A 121 2.47 -16.61 3.25
N VAL A 122 1.34 -16.52 2.59
CA VAL A 122 1.26 -16.06 1.22
C VAL A 122 1.41 -14.53 1.23
N GLY A 123 1.91 -13.96 0.16
CA GLY A 123 1.93 -12.52 -0.02
C GLY A 123 0.55 -11.86 0.11
N MET A 124 0.55 -10.53 0.30
CA MET A 124 -0.66 -9.79 0.66
C MET A 124 -1.66 -9.71 -0.50
N LEU A 125 -1.21 -9.85 -1.75
CA LEU A 125 -2.08 -9.81 -2.92
C LEU A 125 -3.01 -11.01 -2.97
N GLU A 126 -2.56 -12.21 -2.60
CA GLU A 126 -3.46 -13.37 -2.50
C GLU A 126 -4.53 -13.15 -1.43
N LYS A 127 -4.15 -12.60 -0.28
CA LYS A 127 -5.11 -12.29 0.80
C LYS A 127 -6.12 -11.23 0.41
N LEU A 128 -5.71 -10.21 -0.33
CA LEU A 128 -6.65 -9.25 -0.91
C LEU A 128 -7.66 -9.92 -1.86
N ARG A 129 -7.19 -10.86 -2.71
CA ARG A 129 -8.07 -11.64 -3.59
C ARG A 129 -9.05 -12.52 -2.82
N GLU A 130 -8.59 -13.20 -1.77
CA GLU A 130 -9.46 -13.98 -0.87
C GLU A 130 -10.55 -13.13 -0.21
N TRP A 131 -10.24 -11.87 0.12
CA TRP A 131 -11.21 -10.92 0.70
C TRP A 131 -12.14 -10.26 -0.34
N GLY A 132 -12.05 -10.67 -1.61
CA GLY A 132 -12.91 -10.18 -2.68
C GLY A 132 -12.46 -8.87 -3.32
N PHE A 133 -11.22 -8.42 -3.05
CA PHE A 133 -10.59 -7.36 -3.82
C PHE A 133 -9.95 -7.91 -5.09
N GLN A 134 -9.79 -7.06 -6.10
CA GLN A 134 -9.09 -7.34 -7.33
C GLN A 134 -7.71 -6.68 -7.31
N THR A 135 -6.70 -7.42 -7.75
CA THR A 135 -5.34 -6.92 -7.95
C THR A 135 -5.12 -6.59 -9.43
N PHE A 136 -3.92 -6.15 -9.80
CA PHE A 136 -3.64 -5.50 -11.08
C PHE A 136 -2.54 -6.21 -11.90
N PRO A 137 -2.70 -7.49 -12.26
CA PRO A 137 -1.72 -8.21 -13.10
C PRO A 137 -1.54 -7.60 -14.50
N GLU A 138 -2.47 -6.77 -14.96
CA GLU A 138 -2.33 -6.00 -16.21
C GLU A 138 -1.30 -4.86 -16.06
N LEU A 139 -1.16 -4.33 -14.85
CA LEU A 139 -0.21 -3.27 -14.51
C LEU A 139 1.09 -3.81 -13.94
N PHE A 140 1.10 -4.99 -13.32
CA PHE A 140 2.28 -5.49 -12.61
C PHE A 140 2.48 -6.98 -12.84
N ASP A 141 3.73 -7.39 -12.95
CA ASP A 141 4.10 -8.76 -12.66
C ASP A 141 4.00 -8.96 -11.13
N GLU A 142 2.94 -9.63 -10.68
CA GLU A 142 2.62 -9.89 -9.26
C GLU A 142 3.30 -11.15 -8.72
N SER A 143 4.03 -11.91 -9.54
CA SER A 143 4.63 -13.21 -9.16
C SER A 143 5.63 -13.12 -8.00
N TYR A 144 6.18 -11.93 -7.74
CA TYR A 144 7.04 -11.67 -6.58
C TYR A 144 6.33 -11.87 -5.24
N ASP A 145 5.00 -11.76 -5.20
CA ASP A 145 4.22 -11.91 -3.98
C ASP A 145 3.99 -13.40 -3.64
N ASP A 146 3.96 -14.26 -4.67
CA ASP A 146 3.74 -15.71 -4.61
C ASP A 146 4.98 -16.52 -4.22
N LEU A 147 6.16 -15.88 -4.22
CA LEU A 147 7.39 -16.54 -3.77
C LEU A 147 7.19 -17.10 -2.34
N PRO A 148 7.82 -18.21 -1.96
CA PRO A 148 7.75 -18.73 -0.60
C PRO A 148 8.41 -17.74 0.38
N LEU A 149 7.93 -17.73 1.63
CA LEU A 149 8.59 -17.02 2.72
C LEU A 149 9.51 -17.97 3.47
N PHE A 150 10.66 -17.45 3.89
CA PHE A 150 11.58 -18.20 4.72
C PHE A 150 11.07 -18.28 6.16
N GLU A 151 11.17 -19.46 6.79
CA GLU A 151 11.07 -19.60 8.25
C GLU A 151 12.32 -19.00 8.89
N PRO A 152 12.21 -17.92 9.67
CA PRO A 152 13.38 -17.23 10.20
C PRO A 152 14.26 -18.17 11.03
N ARG A 153 15.49 -18.40 10.58
CA ARG A 153 16.50 -19.10 11.37
C ARG A 153 16.92 -18.18 12.52
N GLY A 154 16.32 -18.36 13.69
CA GLY A 154 16.91 -17.92 14.95
C GLY A 154 16.06 -16.96 15.80
N PHE A 155 16.20 -17.15 17.12
CA PHE A 155 15.58 -16.37 18.18
C PHE A 155 15.89 -14.86 18.05
N PHE A 156 14.89 -14.05 18.39
CA PHE A 156 14.95 -12.60 18.53
C PHE A 156 16.14 -12.16 19.40
N THR A 157 17.28 -11.86 18.78
CA THR A 157 18.33 -11.11 19.45
C THR A 157 18.10 -9.64 19.15
N LYS A 158 18.26 -8.79 20.19
CA LYS A 158 18.07 -7.34 20.20
C LYS A 158 19.08 -6.59 19.31
N ASN A 159 19.39 -7.10 18.13
CA ASN A 159 20.36 -6.52 17.22
C ASN A 159 19.62 -5.61 16.22
N PRO A 160 19.87 -4.29 16.24
CA PRO A 160 19.28 -3.36 15.27
C PRO A 160 19.69 -3.66 13.81
N ASN A 161 20.73 -4.48 13.61
CA ASN A 161 21.19 -4.96 12.30
C ASN A 161 20.66 -6.36 11.94
N TYR A 162 19.65 -6.88 12.65
CA TYR A 162 19.02 -8.17 12.32
C TYR A 162 18.48 -8.17 10.88
N TYR A 163 17.89 -7.06 10.43
CA TYR A 163 17.29 -6.95 9.09
C TYR A 163 18.29 -6.94 7.94
N THR A 164 19.51 -6.41 8.13
CA THR A 164 20.55 -6.46 7.09
C THR A 164 21.05 -7.89 6.87
N ASN A 165 20.92 -8.76 7.87
CA ASN A 165 21.26 -10.18 7.77
C ASN A 165 20.11 -11.04 7.20
N ILE A 166 18.95 -10.44 6.88
CA ILE A 166 17.74 -11.12 6.38
C ILE A 166 17.46 -10.75 4.91
N MET A 167 18.30 -9.94 4.26
CA MET A 167 18.32 -9.94 2.80
C MET A 167 18.91 -11.27 2.34
N SER A 168 18.11 -12.33 2.43
CA SER A 168 18.33 -13.56 1.70
C SER A 168 18.12 -13.30 0.21
N ASP A 169 18.68 -14.18 -0.61
CA ASP A 169 18.52 -14.14 -2.07
C ASP A 169 17.04 -13.97 -2.47
N ASP A 170 16.11 -14.61 -1.75
CA ASP A 170 14.66 -14.50 -2.02
C ASP A 170 14.10 -13.09 -1.78
N VAL A 171 14.49 -12.41 -0.70
CA VAL A 171 14.05 -11.03 -0.43
C VAL A 171 14.62 -10.08 -1.47
N GLU A 172 15.86 -10.33 -1.90
CA GLU A 172 16.49 -9.59 -2.99
C GLU A 172 15.79 -9.84 -4.33
N ILE A 173 15.41 -11.09 -4.63
CA ILE A 173 14.64 -11.46 -5.84
C ILE A 173 13.29 -10.76 -5.82
N ARG A 174 12.55 -10.81 -4.71
CA ARG A 174 11.28 -10.09 -4.55
C ARG A 174 11.44 -8.60 -4.75
N TRP A 175 12.46 -8.02 -4.12
CA TRP A 175 12.76 -6.60 -4.23
C TRP A 175 13.04 -6.20 -5.68
N LYS A 176 13.91 -6.95 -6.38
CA LYS A 176 14.25 -6.71 -7.78
C LYS A 176 13.02 -6.84 -8.69
N ALA A 177 12.18 -7.85 -8.50
CA ALA A 177 10.96 -8.02 -9.28
C ALA A 177 9.96 -6.88 -9.01
N PHE A 178 9.82 -6.46 -7.75
CA PHE A 178 9.00 -5.31 -7.37
C PHE A 178 9.51 -4.00 -7.99
N THR A 179 10.81 -3.70 -7.92
CA THR A 179 11.37 -2.46 -8.48
C THR A 179 11.36 -2.45 -10.00
N LYS A 180 11.55 -3.61 -10.66
CA LYS A 180 11.44 -3.72 -12.13
C LYS A 180 10.07 -3.30 -12.65
N ASN A 181 9.00 -3.54 -11.89
CA ASN A 181 7.68 -3.02 -12.24
C ASN A 181 7.63 -1.49 -12.20
N ILE A 182 8.28 -0.86 -11.23
CA ILE A 182 8.37 0.61 -11.11
C ILE A 182 9.19 1.18 -12.27
N GLU A 183 10.32 0.57 -12.60
CA GLU A 183 11.21 0.97 -13.72
C GLU A 183 10.45 0.94 -15.05
N ARG A 184 9.76 -0.16 -15.34
CA ARG A 184 8.95 -0.29 -16.55
C ARG A 184 7.91 0.82 -16.69
N LEU A 185 7.29 1.24 -15.60
CA LEU A 185 6.23 2.24 -15.60
C LEU A 185 6.78 3.67 -15.61
N VAL A 186 7.94 3.92 -15.00
CA VAL A 186 8.59 5.24 -15.05
C VAL A 186 9.11 5.56 -16.45
N ASP A 187 9.49 4.55 -17.22
CA ASP A 187 9.94 4.72 -18.62
C ASP A 187 8.80 4.74 -19.65
N MET A 188 7.60 4.29 -19.27
CA MET A 188 6.43 4.22 -20.16
C MET A 188 5.94 5.59 -20.61
N ASP A 189 5.55 5.76 -21.88
CA ASP A 189 4.90 6.99 -22.32
C ASP A 189 3.63 7.28 -21.52
N ILE A 190 3.36 8.55 -21.23
CA ILE A 190 2.25 8.94 -20.37
C ILE A 190 0.88 8.58 -20.96
N LYS A 191 0.73 8.56 -22.29
CA LYS A 191 -0.52 8.17 -22.96
C LYS A 191 -0.74 6.67 -22.87
N ASP A 192 0.32 5.89 -22.99
CA ASP A 192 0.25 4.43 -22.86
C ASP A 192 -0.01 4.02 -21.41
N LEU A 193 0.64 4.67 -20.45
CA LEU A 193 0.35 4.50 -19.03
C LEU A 193 -1.10 4.87 -18.72
N HIS A 194 -1.60 5.95 -19.30
CA HIS A 194 -2.99 6.36 -19.11
C HIS A 194 -3.98 5.29 -19.60
N LYS A 195 -3.81 4.78 -20.83
CA LYS A 195 -4.66 3.71 -21.38
C LYS A 195 -4.59 2.45 -20.53
N LEU A 196 -3.40 2.10 -20.04
CA LEU A 196 -3.22 0.94 -19.19
C LEU A 196 -3.95 1.11 -17.85
N CYS A 197 -3.90 2.30 -17.24
CA CYS A 197 -4.70 2.63 -16.05
C CYS A 197 -6.20 2.64 -16.32
N GLU A 198 -6.67 3.09 -17.49
CA GLU A 198 -8.09 3.01 -17.88
C GLU A 198 -8.57 1.56 -17.98
N SER A 199 -7.72 0.66 -18.48
CA SER A 199 -8.07 -0.77 -18.60
C SER A 199 -8.39 -1.46 -17.27
N VAL A 200 -7.96 -0.89 -16.14
CA VAL A 200 -8.21 -1.42 -14.79
C VAL A 200 -9.16 -0.57 -13.95
N GLU A 201 -9.79 0.47 -14.53
CA GLU A 201 -10.66 1.39 -13.79
C GLU A 201 -11.83 0.68 -13.11
N GLU A 202 -12.45 -0.29 -13.78
CA GLU A 202 -13.52 -1.11 -13.20
C GLU A 202 -13.06 -1.89 -11.96
N LYS A 203 -11.79 -2.34 -11.92
CA LYS A 203 -11.23 -2.99 -10.73
C LYS A 203 -11.10 -2.02 -9.57
N CYS A 204 -10.70 -0.78 -9.84
CA CYS A 204 -10.64 0.27 -8.83
C CYS A 204 -12.04 0.59 -8.27
N ILE A 205 -13.06 0.66 -9.15
CA ILE A 205 -14.46 0.88 -8.75
C ILE A 205 -14.96 -0.29 -7.91
N HIS A 206 -14.72 -1.52 -8.34
CA HIS A 206 -15.04 -2.74 -7.58
C HIS A 206 -14.40 -2.73 -6.20
N ASN A 207 -13.09 -2.52 -6.12
CA ASN A 207 -12.35 -2.48 -4.86
C ASN A 207 -12.88 -1.43 -3.88
N ARG A 208 -13.22 -0.24 -4.40
CA ARG A 208 -13.80 0.82 -3.58
C ARG A 208 -15.16 0.42 -3.03
N LYS A 209 -16.03 -0.18 -3.86
CA LYS A 209 -17.34 -0.72 -3.42
C LYS A 209 -17.16 -1.82 -2.37
N THR A 210 -16.26 -2.77 -2.60
CA THR A 210 -15.93 -3.83 -1.64
C THR A 210 -15.51 -3.24 -0.29
N LEU A 211 -14.60 -2.25 -0.28
CA LEU A 211 -14.20 -1.59 0.96
C LEU A 211 -15.37 -0.89 1.67
N MET A 212 -16.24 -0.19 0.92
CA MET A 212 -17.41 0.47 1.51
C MET A 212 -18.42 -0.52 2.07
N ASN A 213 -18.57 -1.70 1.44
CA ASN A 213 -19.44 -2.77 1.92
C ASN A 213 -18.86 -3.46 3.16
N LEU A 214 -17.53 -3.53 3.32
CA LEU A 214 -16.89 -3.98 4.55
C LEU A 214 -17.12 -3.06 5.74
N LYS A 215 -17.61 -1.83 5.53
CA LYS A 215 -18.05 -0.92 6.61
C LYS A 215 -19.51 -1.17 7.04
N ILE A 216 -20.24 -2.05 6.35
CA ILE A 216 -21.64 -2.41 6.64
C ILE A 216 -21.81 -3.60 7.65
N PRO A 217 -20.82 -4.13 8.41
CA PRO A 217 -21.10 -5.18 9.37
C PRO A 217 -21.55 -4.63 10.73
N THR A 218 -21.89 -3.35 10.89
CA THR A 218 -22.40 -2.84 12.18
C THR A 218 -23.92 -2.89 12.21
N GLU A 219 -24.60 -2.36 11.20
CA GLU A 219 -26.07 -2.33 11.16
C GLU A 219 -26.66 -3.71 10.84
N GLU A 220 -26.03 -4.48 9.95
CA GLU A 220 -26.46 -5.84 9.63
C GLU A 220 -26.17 -6.83 10.77
N LEU A 221 -25.10 -6.61 11.54
CA LEU A 221 -24.82 -7.36 12.77
C LEU A 221 -25.78 -6.95 13.89
N LEU A 222 -26.05 -5.65 14.06
CA LEU A 222 -27.02 -5.15 15.04
C LEU A 222 -28.43 -5.67 14.74
N SER A 223 -28.85 -5.74 13.48
CA SER A 223 -30.16 -6.28 13.10
C SER A 223 -30.25 -7.80 13.34
N LYS A 224 -29.20 -8.55 13.00
CA LYS A 224 -29.10 -9.99 13.30
C LYS A 224 -29.10 -10.26 14.81
N LEU A 225 -28.37 -9.46 15.61
CA LEU A 225 -28.36 -9.56 17.07
C LEU A 225 -29.72 -9.21 17.69
N LYS A 226 -30.39 -8.15 17.22
CA LYS A 226 -31.74 -7.79 17.67
C LYS A 226 -32.75 -8.91 17.40
N ASN A 227 -32.73 -9.48 16.20
CA ASN A 227 -33.60 -10.59 15.83
C ASN A 227 -33.36 -11.86 16.69
N ILE A 228 -32.12 -12.11 17.12
CA ILE A 228 -31.80 -13.23 18.01
C ILE A 228 -32.33 -12.95 19.43
N VAL A 229 -32.15 -11.74 19.96
CA VAL A 229 -32.63 -11.36 21.29
C VAL A 229 -34.16 -11.35 21.36
N GLU A 230 -34.84 -10.93 20.30
CA GLU A 230 -36.31 -10.97 20.22
C GLU A 230 -36.86 -12.39 20.15
N ARG A 231 -36.14 -13.33 19.54
CA ARG A 231 -36.51 -14.76 19.50
C ARG A 231 -36.24 -15.52 20.79
N LEU A 232 -35.48 -14.92 21.71
CA LEU A 232 -35.14 -15.47 23.03
C LEU A 232 -36.02 -14.90 24.16
N LYS A 233 -36.96 -14.00 23.83
CA LYS A 233 -38.04 -13.55 24.71
C LYS A 233 -39.31 -14.36 24.42
#